data_AF-X0RK42-F1
#
_entry.id   AF-X0RK42-F1
#
_cell.length_a   1.000
_cell.length_b   1.000
_cell.length_c   1.000
_cell.angle_alpha   90.00
_cell.angle_beta   90.00
_cell.angle_gamma   90.00
#
_symmetry.space_group_name_H-M   'P 1'
#
loop_
_entity.id
_entity.type
_entity.pdbx_description
1 polymer ?
#
loop_
_entity_poly.entity_id
_entity_poly.type
_entity_poly.pdbx_seq_one_letter_code
_entity_poly.pdbx_strand_id
1 'polypeptide(L)'
;MEEQVENPLPTFNEAAKAGKGDDTARNPFDRVVGYIRWRRLALRKRFAAVKRHVLPTLMPNGEEEVRVDIVPLRRGNLVLKGLTVSCPDPLGLVRSFVNVPVRQSFFVLPKRYDAPSVQIPGNRKYQPGGVALASSVGDSEEFLSMRDYRPGDPLRKIHWKSWAKTDRPIVKEYQDEFFIRHALILDTFQDVEYGETFEEAVSVAASFACSIQTQESLLDLMFVGTEAYCFTSGRGIAYTDRMLEILAAVQSCTDKPFSTLSPLVFERATLLSGCICILLSWDEERK
;
A
#
# COMPACT_ATOMS: atom_id res chain seq x y z
N MET A 1 3.34 -31.45 -7.77
CA MET A 1 2.88 -30.56 -6.68
C MET A 1 2.60 -29.19 -7.26
N GLU A 2 1.54 -28.53 -6.79
CA GLU A 2 1.14 -27.18 -7.20
C GLU A 2 0.63 -26.43 -5.95
N GLU A 3 1.12 -25.23 -5.69
CA GLU A 3 0.66 -24.41 -4.58
C GLU A 3 -0.71 -23.77 -4.88
N GLN A 4 -1.56 -23.70 -3.86
CA GLN A 4 -2.85 -23.05 -3.91
C GLN A 4 -2.72 -21.59 -3.47
N VAL A 5 -2.53 -20.72 -4.45
CA VAL A 5 -2.65 -19.27 -4.30
C VAL A 5 -4.13 -18.89 -4.33
N GLU A 6 -4.54 -17.95 -3.49
CA GLU A 6 -5.87 -17.33 -3.60
C GLU A 6 -6.01 -16.59 -4.93
N ASN A 7 -6.66 -17.25 -5.89
CA ASN A 7 -6.99 -16.68 -7.19
C ASN A 7 -8.52 -16.54 -7.27
N PRO A 8 -9.10 -15.40 -6.89
CA PRO A 8 -10.54 -15.22 -6.97
C PRO A 8 -10.98 -15.33 -8.43
N LEU A 9 -11.91 -16.25 -8.70
CA LEU A 9 -12.56 -16.34 -10.01
C LEU A 9 -13.46 -15.12 -10.20
N PRO A 10 -13.53 -14.55 -11.41
CA PRO A 10 -14.39 -13.40 -11.67
C PRO A 10 -15.85 -13.81 -11.53
N THR A 11 -16.62 -12.98 -10.85
CA THR A 11 -18.07 -13.18 -10.72
C THR A 11 -18.77 -12.91 -12.04
N PHE A 12 -20.00 -13.42 -12.20
CA PHE A 12 -20.77 -13.20 -13.42
C PHE A 12 -21.00 -11.70 -13.71
N ASN A 13 -21.30 -10.90 -12.67
CA ASN A 13 -21.53 -9.46 -12.81
C ASN A 13 -20.27 -8.71 -13.25
N GLU A 14 -19.10 -9.06 -12.72
CA GLU A 14 -17.82 -8.50 -13.16
C GLU A 14 -17.53 -8.88 -14.62
N ALA A 15 -17.76 -10.16 -14.97
CA ALA A 15 -17.61 -10.63 -16.34
C ALA A 15 -18.55 -9.91 -17.30
N ALA A 16 -19.78 -9.60 -16.88
CA ALA A 16 -20.75 -8.87 -17.67
C ALA A 16 -20.36 -7.39 -17.86
N LYS A 17 -19.87 -6.72 -16.80
CA LYS A 17 -19.41 -5.32 -16.82
C LYS A 17 -18.11 -5.10 -17.58
N ALA A 18 -17.25 -6.11 -17.66
CA ALA A 18 -16.02 -6.02 -18.45
C ALA A 18 -16.37 -5.72 -19.91
N GLY A 19 -15.87 -4.58 -20.40
CA GLY A 19 -16.18 -4.05 -21.73
C GLY A 19 -15.96 -5.08 -22.84
N LYS A 20 -16.84 -5.07 -23.84
CA LYS A 20 -16.78 -6.02 -24.97
C LYS A 20 -15.49 -5.91 -25.80
N GLY A 21 -14.73 -4.82 -25.69
CA GLY A 21 -13.41 -4.65 -26.30
C GLY A 21 -13.31 -5.23 -27.73
N ASP A 22 -12.24 -5.99 -27.96
CA ASP A 22 -11.92 -6.70 -29.21
C ASP A 22 -12.76 -7.99 -29.45
N ASP A 23 -13.81 -8.26 -28.66
CA ASP A 23 -14.71 -9.40 -28.92
C ASP A 23 -15.62 -9.15 -30.14
N THR A 24 -15.74 -7.90 -30.61
CA THR A 24 -16.53 -7.56 -31.82
C THR A 24 -15.99 -8.20 -33.09
N ALA A 25 -14.67 -8.45 -33.16
CA ALA A 25 -14.02 -9.13 -34.29
C ALA A 25 -14.17 -10.66 -34.27
N ARG A 26 -14.78 -11.25 -33.23
CA ARG A 26 -14.78 -12.71 -32.99
C ARG A 26 -16.08 -13.40 -33.45
N ASN A 27 -16.12 -14.73 -33.45
CA ASN A 27 -17.32 -15.49 -33.83
C ASN A 27 -18.53 -15.13 -32.93
N PRO A 28 -19.75 -14.98 -33.47
CA PRO A 28 -20.99 -14.81 -32.71
C PRO A 28 -21.13 -15.66 -31.45
N PHE A 29 -20.72 -16.93 -31.47
CA PHE A 29 -20.80 -17.81 -30.30
C PHE A 29 -19.94 -17.30 -29.13
N ASP A 30 -18.70 -16.91 -29.40
CA ASP A 30 -17.77 -16.40 -28.37
C ASP A 30 -18.26 -15.07 -27.78
N ARG A 31 -18.92 -14.23 -28.60
CA ARG A 31 -19.53 -12.97 -28.16
C ARG A 31 -20.69 -13.19 -27.19
N VAL A 32 -21.48 -14.24 -27.40
CA VAL A 32 -22.67 -14.55 -26.61
C VAL A 32 -22.30 -15.26 -25.31
N VAL A 33 -21.45 -16.30 -25.41
CA VAL A 33 -21.07 -17.11 -24.24
C VAL A 33 -20.10 -16.37 -23.34
N GLY A 34 -19.23 -15.50 -23.91
CA GLY A 34 -18.32 -14.68 -23.12
C GLY A 34 -17.24 -15.48 -22.37
N TYR A 35 -17.04 -16.76 -22.69
CA TYR A 35 -16.05 -17.62 -22.04
C TYR A 35 -14.63 -17.04 -22.14
N ILE A 36 -14.26 -16.49 -23.30
CA ILE A 36 -12.94 -15.89 -23.50
C ILE A 36 -12.76 -14.64 -22.62
N ARG A 37 -13.81 -13.82 -22.51
CA ARG A 37 -13.83 -12.65 -21.61
C ARG A 37 -13.68 -13.08 -20.15
N TRP A 38 -14.45 -14.08 -19.72
CA TRP A 38 -14.32 -14.67 -18.38
C TRP A 38 -12.93 -15.23 -18.14
N ARG A 39 -12.38 -16.00 -19.07
CA ARG A 39 -11.03 -16.57 -18.98
C ARG A 39 -9.96 -15.49 -18.91
N ARG A 40 -10.10 -14.39 -19.67
CA ARG A 40 -9.17 -13.24 -19.64
C ARG A 40 -9.22 -12.53 -18.29
N LEU A 41 -10.43 -12.32 -17.73
CA LEU A 41 -10.59 -11.77 -16.40
C LEU A 41 -10.03 -12.70 -15.33
N ALA A 42 -10.24 -14.01 -15.46
CA ALA A 42 -9.69 -15.00 -14.54
C ALA A 42 -8.16 -14.95 -14.56
N LEU A 43 -7.54 -14.89 -15.75
CA LEU A 43 -6.10 -14.72 -15.89
C LEU A 43 -5.60 -13.38 -15.31
N ARG A 44 -6.35 -12.28 -15.48
CA ARG A 44 -6.03 -10.97 -14.89
C ARG A 44 -6.18 -10.93 -13.36
N LYS A 45 -7.11 -11.69 -12.80
CA LYS A 45 -7.31 -11.79 -11.35
C LYS A 45 -6.34 -12.77 -10.68
N ARG A 46 -5.50 -13.49 -11.44
CA ARG A 46 -4.46 -14.35 -10.85
C ARG A 46 -3.42 -13.51 -10.13
N PHE A 47 -3.16 -13.84 -8.87
CA PHE A 47 -2.13 -13.19 -8.06
C PHE A 47 -0.74 -13.75 -8.33
N ALA A 48 -0.63 -15.04 -8.64
CA ALA A 48 0.66 -15.66 -8.98
C ALA A 48 0.54 -16.81 -9.99
N ALA A 49 1.65 -17.03 -10.69
CA ALA A 49 1.89 -18.20 -11.49
C ALA A 49 2.75 -19.18 -10.68
N VAL A 50 2.18 -20.36 -10.43
CA VAL A 50 2.90 -21.47 -9.79
C VAL A 50 3.20 -22.51 -10.86
N LYS A 51 4.47 -22.87 -11.00
CA LYS A 51 4.87 -23.94 -11.91
C LYS A 51 4.67 -25.27 -11.20
N ARG A 52 4.14 -26.26 -11.93
CA ARG A 52 4.05 -27.63 -11.39
C ARG A 52 5.46 -28.19 -11.19
N HIS A 53 5.75 -28.61 -9.97
CA HIS A 53 7.01 -29.28 -9.64
C HIS A 53 6.80 -30.80 -9.63
N VAL A 54 7.70 -31.54 -10.26
CA VAL A 54 7.76 -33.01 -10.15
C VAL A 54 8.47 -33.31 -8.83
N LEU A 55 7.83 -34.11 -7.98
CA LEU A 55 8.43 -34.52 -6.71
C LEU A 55 9.26 -35.79 -6.93
N PRO A 56 10.39 -35.94 -6.22
CA PRO A 56 11.11 -37.21 -6.20
C PRO A 56 10.24 -38.31 -5.58
N THR A 57 10.57 -39.56 -5.88
CA THR A 57 9.90 -40.71 -5.27
C THR A 57 10.23 -40.76 -3.78
N LEU A 58 9.23 -40.55 -2.93
CA LEU A 58 9.35 -40.66 -1.49
C LEU A 58 9.13 -42.10 -1.04
N MET A 59 10.09 -42.65 -0.30
CA MET A 59 9.92 -43.92 0.39
C MET A 59 8.97 -43.76 1.58
N PRO A 60 8.34 -44.85 2.07
CA PRO A 60 7.54 -44.81 3.29
C PRO A 60 8.34 -44.21 4.46
N ASN A 61 7.77 -43.23 5.16
CA ASN A 61 8.41 -42.46 6.23
C ASN A 61 9.67 -41.67 5.82
N GLY A 62 9.91 -41.51 4.52
CA GLY A 62 10.94 -40.61 4.03
C GLY A 62 10.49 -39.15 4.16
N GLU A 63 11.46 -38.26 4.29
CA GLU A 63 11.27 -36.81 4.22
C GLU A 63 12.15 -36.27 3.10
N GLU A 64 11.62 -35.31 2.34
CA GLU A 64 12.31 -34.66 1.23
C GLU A 64 12.00 -33.17 1.25
N GLU A 65 13.02 -32.34 1.02
CA GLU A 65 12.86 -30.89 0.93
C GLU A 65 12.79 -30.48 -0.54
N VAL A 66 11.68 -29.84 -0.93
CA VAL A 66 11.48 -29.36 -2.30
C VAL A 66 11.32 -27.85 -2.30
N ARG A 67 12.16 -27.17 -3.08
CA ARG A 67 12.02 -25.73 -3.33
C ARG A 67 11.04 -25.51 -4.47
N VAL A 68 10.07 -24.64 -4.24
CA VAL A 68 9.05 -24.27 -5.22
C VAL A 68 9.20 -22.79 -5.55
N ASP A 69 9.32 -22.49 -6.84
CA ASP A 69 9.37 -21.11 -7.31
C ASP A 69 7.96 -20.59 -7.59
N ILE A 70 7.63 -19.47 -6.97
CA ILE A 70 6.36 -18.76 -7.15
C ILE A 70 6.67 -17.43 -7.81
N VAL A 71 6.06 -17.17 -8.97
CA VAL A 71 6.20 -15.88 -9.64
C VAL A 71 4.94 -15.06 -9.37
N PRO A 72 5.02 -14.01 -8.55
CA PRO A 72 3.88 -13.12 -8.35
C PRO A 72 3.61 -12.32 -9.63
N LEU A 73 2.34 -12.23 -10.00
CA LEU A 73 1.87 -11.49 -11.18
C LEU A 73 1.29 -10.13 -10.80
N ARG A 74 0.88 -9.96 -9.54
CA ARG A 74 0.28 -8.73 -9.01
C ARG A 74 0.89 -8.39 -7.67
N ARG A 75 0.94 -7.09 -7.37
CA ARG A 75 1.31 -6.58 -6.04
C ARG A 75 0.21 -6.87 -5.01
N GLY A 76 0.56 -6.77 -3.74
CA GLY A 76 -0.36 -6.88 -2.61
C GLY A 76 -0.07 -8.10 -1.73
N ASN A 77 -1.00 -8.39 -0.83
CA ASN A 77 -0.89 -9.53 0.08
C ASN A 77 -1.23 -10.83 -0.66
N LEU A 78 -0.24 -11.70 -0.83
CA LEU A 78 -0.42 -13.02 -1.42
C LEU A 78 -0.55 -14.05 -0.29
N VAL A 79 -1.69 -14.72 -0.25
CA VAL A 79 -1.97 -15.78 0.73
C VAL A 79 -1.90 -17.15 0.03
N LEU A 80 -0.94 -17.96 0.47
CA LEU A 80 -0.86 -19.39 0.18
C LEU A 80 -1.80 -20.13 1.11
N LYS A 81 -2.79 -20.83 0.56
CA LYS A 81 -3.77 -21.62 1.34
C LYS A 81 -3.24 -23.01 1.68
N GLY A 82 -2.42 -23.56 0.80
CA GLY A 82 -1.83 -24.88 0.95
C GLY A 82 -1.23 -25.40 -0.35
N LEU A 83 -0.92 -26.69 -0.36
CA LEU A 83 -0.20 -27.35 -1.42
C LEU A 83 -1.04 -28.53 -1.91
N THR A 84 -1.26 -28.63 -3.21
CA THR A 84 -1.87 -29.82 -3.81
C THR A 84 -0.78 -30.74 -4.33
N VAL A 85 -0.64 -31.88 -3.67
CA VAL A 85 0.20 -32.98 -4.13
C VAL A 85 -0.66 -33.90 -4.97
N SER A 86 -0.17 -34.31 -6.14
CA SER A 86 -0.81 -35.34 -6.95
C SER A 86 0.12 -36.52 -7.09
N CYS A 87 -0.42 -37.72 -6.88
CA CYS A 87 0.27 -38.97 -7.05
C CYS A 87 -0.43 -39.76 -8.15
N PRO A 88 0.24 -40.08 -9.28
CA PRO A 88 -0.32 -40.99 -10.26
C PRO A 88 -0.41 -42.40 -9.67
N ASP A 89 -1.42 -43.18 -10.08
CA ASP A 89 -1.44 -44.60 -9.77
C ASP A 89 -0.31 -45.34 -10.52
N PRO A 90 0.03 -46.59 -10.14
CA PRO A 90 1.13 -47.34 -10.77
C PRO A 90 1.01 -47.51 -12.30
N LEU A 91 -0.20 -47.49 -12.85
CA LEU A 91 -0.46 -47.56 -14.29
C LEU A 91 -0.58 -46.17 -14.95
N GLY A 92 -0.60 -45.09 -14.17
CA GLY A 92 -0.68 -43.70 -14.65
C GLY A 92 -2.02 -43.30 -15.28
N LEU A 93 -3.08 -44.10 -15.08
CA LEU A 93 -4.41 -43.89 -15.63
C LEU A 93 -5.24 -42.87 -14.83
N VAL A 94 -4.96 -42.75 -13.54
CA VAL A 94 -5.68 -41.94 -12.55
C VAL A 94 -4.65 -41.22 -11.67
N ARG A 95 -5.05 -40.07 -11.12
CA ARG A 95 -4.25 -39.32 -10.14
C ARG A 95 -5.04 -39.16 -8.85
N SER A 96 -4.45 -39.52 -7.73
CA SER A 96 -4.93 -39.12 -6.41
C SER A 96 -4.40 -37.72 -6.09
N PHE A 97 -5.22 -36.92 -5.42
CA PHE A 97 -4.88 -35.56 -5.00
C PHE A 97 -4.97 -35.47 -3.49
N VAL A 98 -3.94 -34.92 -2.87
CA VAL A 98 -3.90 -34.63 -1.43
C VAL A 98 -3.64 -33.14 -1.26
N ASN A 99 -4.49 -32.48 -0.49
CA ASN A 99 -4.31 -31.08 -0.13
C ASN A 99 -3.65 -31.02 1.24
N VAL A 100 -2.46 -30.46 1.29
CA VAL A 100 -1.72 -30.19 2.52
C VAL A 100 -1.96 -28.72 2.89
N PRO A 101 -2.68 -28.42 3.99
CA PRO A 101 -2.93 -27.05 4.38
C PRO A 101 -1.63 -26.42 4.90
N VAL A 102 -1.12 -25.44 4.17
CA VAL A 102 0.04 -24.63 4.53
C VAL A 102 -0.37 -23.19 4.35
N ARG A 103 -0.62 -22.49 5.46
CA ARG A 103 -1.04 -21.09 5.44
C ARG A 103 0.17 -20.21 5.61
N GLN A 104 0.53 -19.51 4.55
CA GLN A 104 1.60 -18.52 4.56
C GLN A 104 1.12 -17.27 3.82
N SER A 105 1.54 -16.10 4.27
CA SER A 105 1.22 -14.83 3.63
C SER A 105 2.48 -14.00 3.48
N PHE A 106 2.65 -13.39 2.33
CA PHE A 106 3.75 -12.45 2.08
C PHE A 106 3.28 -11.29 1.21
N PHE A 107 3.93 -10.13 1.37
CA PHE A 107 3.64 -8.95 0.57
C PHE A 107 4.49 -8.93 -0.68
N VAL A 108 3.84 -8.83 -1.83
CA VAL A 108 4.47 -8.50 -3.10
C VAL A 108 4.49 -6.98 -3.21
N LEU A 109 5.68 -6.40 -3.04
CA LEU A 109 5.86 -4.95 -3.13
C LEU A 109 5.67 -4.45 -4.58
N PRO A 110 5.34 -3.16 -4.77
CA PRO A 110 5.25 -2.59 -6.11
C PRO A 110 6.57 -2.68 -6.86
N LYS A 111 6.49 -2.78 -8.19
CA LYS A 111 7.66 -2.65 -9.05
C LYS A 111 8.27 -1.27 -8.84
N ARG A 112 9.60 -1.19 -8.87
CA ARG A 112 10.35 0.07 -8.75
C ARG A 112 11.13 0.33 -10.03
N TYR A 113 11.24 1.59 -10.35
CA TYR A 113 12.06 2.11 -11.42
C TYR A 113 13.30 2.77 -10.82
N ASP A 114 14.43 2.63 -11.51
CA ASP A 114 15.62 3.42 -11.21
C ASP A 114 15.33 4.87 -11.60
N ALA A 115 14.88 5.64 -10.62
CA ALA A 115 14.59 7.05 -10.77
C ALA A 115 15.82 7.87 -10.34
N PRO A 116 16.15 8.96 -11.04
CA PRO A 116 17.20 9.88 -10.59
C PRO A 116 16.80 10.48 -9.23
N SER A 117 17.80 10.81 -8.41
CA SER A 117 17.54 11.50 -7.14
C SER A 117 16.86 12.84 -7.42
N VAL A 118 15.59 12.97 -7.03
CA VAL A 118 14.87 14.24 -7.13
C VAL A 118 15.08 15.03 -5.85
N GLN A 119 15.79 16.14 -5.97
CA GLN A 119 15.89 17.12 -4.89
C GLN A 119 14.63 17.98 -4.92
N ILE A 120 13.74 17.77 -3.96
CA ILE A 120 12.56 18.62 -3.79
C ILE A 120 12.98 19.77 -2.86
N PRO A 121 13.14 21.00 -3.37
CA PRO A 121 13.46 22.13 -2.51
C PRO A 121 12.36 22.30 -1.46
N GLY A 122 12.73 22.74 -0.27
CA GLY A 122 11.76 22.95 0.79
C GLY A 122 12.33 23.73 1.95
N ASN A 123 11.55 24.68 2.44
CA ASN A 123 11.88 25.41 3.65
C ASN A 123 11.40 24.61 4.87
N ARG A 124 12.18 24.63 5.94
CA ARG A 124 11.75 24.06 7.22
C ARG A 124 10.57 24.88 7.74
N LYS A 125 9.44 24.22 8.03
CA LYS A 125 8.23 24.84 8.57
C LYS A 125 7.98 24.34 9.99
N TYR A 126 7.41 25.21 10.82
CA TYR A 126 6.99 24.87 12.17
C TYR A 126 5.90 23.81 12.13
N GLN A 127 6.06 22.73 12.90
CA GLN A 127 5.08 21.67 13.05
C GLN A 127 4.55 21.66 14.49
N PRO A 128 3.33 22.19 14.75
CA PRO A 128 2.74 22.19 16.09
C PRO A 128 2.46 20.75 16.55
N GLY A 129 2.85 20.39 17.78
CA GLY A 129 2.63 19.03 18.31
C GLY A 129 3.81 18.07 18.16
N GLY A 130 4.90 18.49 17.52
CA GLY A 130 5.92 17.55 17.01
C GLY A 130 5.35 16.60 15.95
N VAL A 131 6.17 15.73 15.38
CA VAL A 131 5.65 14.66 14.53
C VAL A 131 5.00 13.61 15.43
N ALA A 132 3.70 13.76 15.70
CA ALA A 132 2.90 12.71 16.32
C ALA A 132 2.86 11.49 15.37
N LEU A 133 3.91 10.67 15.43
CA LEU A 133 4.03 9.43 14.69
C LEU A 133 2.91 8.51 15.19
N ALA A 134 1.90 8.31 14.35
CA ALA A 134 0.81 7.38 14.61
C ALA A 134 1.34 5.93 14.62
N SER A 135 1.94 5.52 15.74
CA SER A 135 1.90 4.17 16.30
C SER A 135 2.75 4.09 17.57
N SER A 136 2.39 4.83 18.62
CA SER A 136 2.60 4.39 20.00
C SER A 136 1.84 5.33 20.93
N VAL A 137 1.12 4.74 21.87
CA VAL A 137 0.55 5.43 23.02
C VAL A 137 1.71 6.05 23.81
N GLY A 138 1.87 7.36 23.73
CA GLY A 138 2.90 8.10 24.48
C GLY A 138 3.25 9.42 23.80
N ASP A 139 2.62 10.50 24.26
CA ASP A 139 3.02 11.89 24.00
C ASP A 139 4.53 12.04 24.15
N SER A 140 5.20 12.59 23.15
CA SER A 140 6.51 13.22 23.33
C SER A 140 6.70 14.29 22.26
N GLU A 141 6.00 15.41 22.42
CA GLU A 141 6.69 16.69 22.18
C GLU A 141 7.93 16.67 23.10
N GLU A 142 9.15 16.79 22.54
CA GLU A 142 10.36 16.78 23.36
C GLU A 142 10.30 17.92 24.39
N PHE A 143 10.19 17.53 25.67
CA PHE A 143 10.10 18.45 26.79
C PHE A 143 11.39 19.25 26.88
N LEU A 144 11.30 20.58 26.68
CA LEU A 144 12.45 21.46 26.73
C LEU A 144 12.72 21.91 28.17
N SER A 145 11.70 22.48 28.83
CA SER A 145 11.84 23.10 30.15
C SER A 145 10.49 23.28 30.85
N MET A 146 10.53 23.46 32.18
CA MET A 146 9.40 23.92 32.99
C MET A 146 9.65 25.38 33.38
N ARG A 147 8.67 26.25 33.15
CA ARG A 147 8.75 27.66 33.59
C ARG A 147 7.52 28.11 34.34
N ASP A 148 7.67 29.21 35.08
CA ASP A 148 6.53 29.88 35.72
C ASP A 148 5.57 30.44 34.65
N TYR A 149 4.26 30.29 34.91
CA TYR A 149 3.19 30.80 34.05
C TYR A 149 3.26 32.31 33.92
N ARG A 150 3.05 32.81 32.71
CA ARG A 150 2.90 34.23 32.41
C ARG A 150 1.49 34.49 31.88
N PRO A 151 0.87 35.63 32.21
CA PRO A 151 -0.42 36.01 31.63
C PRO A 151 -0.36 35.98 30.10
N GLY A 152 -1.21 35.16 29.48
CA GLY A 152 -1.22 34.90 28.03
C GLY A 152 -0.82 33.48 27.64
N ASP A 153 -0.24 32.69 28.57
CA ASP A 153 0.07 31.30 28.30
C ASP A 153 -1.20 30.43 28.18
N PRO A 154 -1.24 29.47 27.25
CA PRO A 154 -2.37 28.58 27.10
C PRO A 154 -2.49 27.64 28.32
N LEU A 155 -3.64 27.66 28.99
CA LEU A 155 -3.92 26.84 30.19
C LEU A 155 -3.73 25.33 29.95
N ARG A 156 -3.85 24.87 28.69
CA ARG A 156 -3.62 23.47 28.30
C ARG A 156 -2.17 23.01 28.51
N LYS A 157 -1.21 23.94 28.56
CA LYS A 157 0.22 23.65 28.78
C LYS A 157 0.61 23.67 30.27
N ILE A 158 -0.34 23.89 31.18
CA ILE A 158 -0.08 23.88 32.63
C ILE A 158 0.23 22.46 33.10
N HIS A 159 1.35 22.30 33.77
CA HIS A 159 1.69 21.04 34.43
C HIS A 159 1.06 20.98 35.82
N TRP A 160 -0.17 20.46 35.88
CA TRP A 160 -0.95 20.34 37.11
C TRP A 160 -0.20 19.67 38.26
N LYS A 161 0.61 18.65 37.96
CA LYS A 161 1.41 17.93 38.97
C LYS A 161 2.53 18.78 39.57
N SER A 162 3.18 19.65 38.78
CA SER A 162 4.18 20.58 39.33
C SER A 162 3.49 21.73 40.07
N TRP A 163 2.38 22.25 39.54
CA TRP A 163 1.60 23.28 40.22
C TRP A 163 1.19 22.82 41.62
N ALA A 164 0.62 21.62 41.76
CA ALA A 164 0.20 21.07 43.05
C ALA A 164 1.34 20.92 44.08
N LYS A 165 2.61 20.90 43.65
CA LYS A 165 3.78 20.78 44.54
C LYS A 165 4.45 22.11 44.87
N THR A 166 4.34 23.09 43.97
CA THR A 166 5.09 24.34 44.06
C THR A 166 4.20 25.53 44.37
N ASP A 167 2.88 25.33 44.47
CA ASP A 167 1.83 26.35 44.72
C ASP A 167 1.86 27.55 43.75
N ARG A 168 2.64 27.43 42.68
CA ARG A 168 2.72 28.38 41.57
C ARG A 168 2.39 27.66 40.26
N PRO A 169 1.60 28.29 39.36
CA PRO A 169 1.29 27.71 38.07
C PRO A 169 2.57 27.57 37.24
N ILE A 170 2.87 26.33 36.82
CA ILE A 170 4.03 25.97 36.02
C ILE A 170 3.56 25.50 34.66
N VAL A 171 4.21 25.98 33.60
CA VAL A 171 3.91 25.67 32.20
C VAL A 171 5.04 24.81 31.63
N LYS A 172 4.69 23.78 30.86
CA LYS A 172 5.65 23.02 30.05
C LYS A 172 6.00 23.81 28.79
N GLU A 173 7.28 24.06 28.58
CA GLU A 173 7.83 24.48 27.30
C GLU A 173 8.26 23.25 26.51
N TYR A 174 7.83 23.23 25.26
CA TYR A 174 8.17 22.20 24.30
C TYR A 174 9.11 22.80 23.26
N GLN A 175 10.02 21.98 22.73
CA GLN A 175 10.89 22.42 21.66
C GLN A 175 10.09 22.54 20.36
N ASP A 176 10.12 23.71 19.72
CA ASP A 176 9.51 23.89 18.41
C ASP A 176 10.31 23.12 17.37
N GLU A 177 9.69 22.11 16.74
CA GLU A 177 10.33 21.33 15.69
C GLU A 177 10.04 21.92 14.30
N PHE A 178 11.11 22.14 13.54
CA PHE A 178 11.05 22.66 12.17
C PHE A 178 11.52 21.59 11.19
N PHE A 179 10.63 21.16 10.31
CA PHE A 179 10.93 20.13 9.31
C PHE A 179 10.65 20.60 7.90
N ILE A 180 11.43 20.06 6.97
CA ILE A 180 11.01 20.01 5.58
C ILE A 180 9.99 18.89 5.45
N ARG A 181 8.80 19.18 4.94
CA ARG A 181 7.73 18.19 4.80
C ARG A 181 7.27 18.13 3.36
N HIS A 182 7.48 17.01 2.70
CA HIS A 182 7.03 16.77 1.34
C HIS A 182 5.77 15.91 1.33
N ALA A 183 4.92 16.07 0.33
CA ALA A 183 3.81 15.15 0.08
C ALA A 183 4.05 14.36 -1.20
N LEU A 184 3.72 13.08 -1.17
CA LEU A 184 3.58 12.20 -2.32
C LEU A 184 2.09 11.89 -2.47
N ILE A 185 1.45 12.52 -3.44
CA ILE A 185 0.02 12.40 -3.70
C ILE A 185 -0.16 11.42 -4.84
N LEU A 186 -0.85 10.31 -4.57
CA LEU A 186 -1.18 9.29 -5.57
C LEU A 186 -2.66 9.35 -5.92
N ASP A 187 -2.94 9.60 -7.21
CA ASP A 187 -4.26 9.45 -7.79
C ASP A 187 -4.63 7.97 -7.91
N THR A 188 -5.74 7.61 -7.27
CA THR A 188 -6.29 6.26 -7.24
C THR A 188 -7.62 6.15 -8.00
N PHE A 189 -8.10 7.23 -8.61
CA PHE A 189 -9.44 7.31 -9.17
C PHE A 189 -9.48 6.82 -10.62
N GLN A 190 -10.14 5.69 -10.86
CA GLN A 190 -10.37 5.16 -12.20
C GLN A 190 -11.63 4.29 -12.24
N ASP A 191 -12.21 4.12 -13.42
CA ASP A 191 -13.48 3.37 -13.60
C ASP A 191 -13.32 1.85 -13.45
N VAL A 192 -12.08 1.34 -13.50
CA VAL A 192 -11.77 -0.09 -13.49
C VAL A 192 -11.02 -0.50 -12.22
N GLU A 193 -11.32 -1.69 -11.71
CA GLU A 193 -10.66 -2.27 -10.51
C GLU A 193 -9.15 -2.55 -10.73
N TYR A 194 -8.76 -2.80 -11.99
CA TYR A 194 -7.38 -3.05 -12.37
C TYR A 194 -7.09 -2.38 -13.72
N GLY A 195 -6.09 -1.50 -13.72
CA GLY A 195 -5.63 -0.78 -14.89
C GLY A 195 -4.11 -0.73 -14.91
N GLU A 196 -3.50 -0.98 -16.07
CA GLU A 196 -2.03 -0.96 -16.21
C GLU A 196 -1.47 0.44 -15.86
N THR A 197 -2.17 1.50 -16.23
CA THR A 197 -1.81 2.89 -15.88
C THR A 197 -1.75 3.12 -14.37
N PHE A 198 -2.69 2.55 -13.61
CA PHE A 198 -2.70 2.62 -12.15
C PHE A 198 -1.56 1.82 -11.52
N GLU A 199 -1.26 0.63 -12.04
CA GLU A 199 -0.09 -0.15 -11.60
C GLU A 199 1.23 0.59 -11.85
N GLU A 200 1.33 1.28 -12.99
CA GLU A 200 2.49 2.13 -13.31
C GLU A 200 2.57 3.35 -12.38
N ALA A 201 1.46 4.03 -12.10
CA ALA A 201 1.42 5.14 -11.16
C ALA A 201 1.86 4.72 -9.74
N VAL A 202 1.43 3.56 -9.27
CA VAL A 202 1.86 3.00 -7.98
C VAL A 202 3.35 2.64 -8.00
N SER A 203 3.85 2.12 -9.12
CA SER A 203 5.28 1.80 -9.31
C SER A 203 6.14 3.07 -9.29
N VAL A 204 5.66 4.15 -9.93
CA VAL A 204 6.29 5.48 -9.89
C VAL A 204 6.27 6.04 -8.46
N ALA A 205 5.15 5.93 -7.75
CA ALA A 205 5.02 6.35 -6.35
C ALA A 205 6.00 5.60 -5.44
N ALA A 206 6.09 4.29 -5.59
CA ALA A 206 7.04 3.46 -4.85
C ALA A 206 8.50 3.85 -5.12
N SER A 207 8.80 4.19 -6.38
CA SER A 207 10.14 4.65 -6.78
C SER A 207 10.50 5.98 -6.09
N PHE A 208 9.57 6.94 -6.06
CA PHE A 208 9.78 8.21 -5.35
C PHE A 208 9.86 8.04 -3.83
N ALA A 209 9.02 7.19 -3.25
CA ALA A 209 9.06 6.89 -1.81
C ALA A 209 10.42 6.31 -1.37
N CYS A 210 11.12 5.60 -2.26
CA CYS A 210 12.48 5.11 -2.02
C CYS A 210 13.57 6.14 -2.36
N SER A 211 13.38 6.98 -3.38
CA SER A 211 14.41 7.92 -3.83
C SER A 211 14.51 9.18 -2.97
N ILE A 212 13.43 9.57 -2.29
CA ILE A 212 13.41 10.75 -1.44
C ILE A 212 14.15 10.44 -0.13
N GLN A 213 15.28 11.12 0.09
CA GLN A 213 16.10 10.94 1.28
C GLN A 213 15.43 11.60 2.49
N THR A 214 14.83 10.79 3.37
CA THR A 214 14.06 11.24 4.55
C THR A 214 14.90 11.54 5.81
N GLN A 215 16.23 11.63 5.68
CA GLN A 215 17.11 11.83 6.84
C GLN A 215 16.87 13.17 7.56
N GLU A 216 16.45 14.21 6.83
CA GLU A 216 16.09 15.52 7.40
C GLU A 216 14.70 16.01 6.97
N SER A 217 13.92 15.18 6.26
CA SER A 217 12.60 15.52 5.75
C SER A 217 11.56 14.45 6.08
N LEU A 218 10.32 14.91 6.21
CA LEU A 218 9.14 14.06 6.34
C LEU A 218 8.50 13.89 4.95
N LEU A 219 8.03 12.69 4.65
CA LEU A 219 7.26 12.38 3.46
C LEU A 219 5.85 11.93 3.87
N ASP A 220 4.84 12.66 3.43
CA ASP A 220 3.43 12.31 3.59
C ASP A 220 2.93 11.60 2.32
N LEU A 221 2.65 10.30 2.39
CA LEU A 221 1.94 9.58 1.35
C LEU A 221 0.43 9.82 1.50
N MET A 222 -0.20 10.34 0.46
CA MET A 222 -1.62 10.72 0.44
C MET A 222 -2.34 10.04 -0.73
N PHE A 223 -3.45 9.35 -0.44
CA PHE A 223 -4.29 8.72 -1.47
C PHE A 223 -5.71 8.48 -0.94
N VAL A 224 -6.65 8.16 -1.83
CA VAL A 224 -8.04 7.83 -1.45
C VAL A 224 -8.34 6.36 -1.79
N GLY A 225 -8.69 5.57 -0.79
CA GLY A 225 -9.19 4.21 -0.98
C GLY A 225 -10.67 4.12 -0.58
N THR A 226 -10.98 3.25 0.37
CA THR A 226 -12.25 3.25 1.10
C THR A 226 -12.47 4.54 1.88
N GLU A 227 -11.38 5.18 2.31
CA GLU A 227 -11.32 6.46 3.01
C GLU A 227 -10.11 7.26 2.50
N ALA A 228 -10.02 8.52 2.92
CA ALA A 228 -8.87 9.37 2.59
C ALA A 228 -7.73 9.03 3.57
N TYR A 229 -6.61 8.54 3.05
CA TYR A 229 -5.48 8.09 3.86
C TYR A 229 -4.30 9.06 3.75
N CYS A 230 -3.64 9.31 4.88
CA CYS A 230 -2.40 10.06 4.93
C CYS A 230 -1.41 9.41 5.90
N PHE A 231 -0.26 8.99 5.37
CA PHE A 231 0.78 8.31 6.12
C PHE A 231 2.06 9.14 6.10
N THR A 232 2.57 9.51 7.26
CA THR A 232 3.80 10.29 7.40
C THR A 232 4.98 9.37 7.71
N SER A 233 6.07 9.53 6.98
CA SER A 233 7.33 8.80 7.16
C SER A 233 8.50 9.77 7.32
N GLY A 234 9.42 9.52 8.25
CA GLY A 234 10.70 10.25 8.37
C GLY A 234 11.47 9.93 9.66
N ARG A 235 12.66 10.51 9.83
CA ARG A 235 13.61 10.32 10.96
C ARG A 235 14.24 8.92 11.14
N GLY A 236 14.15 7.97 10.19
CA GLY A 236 14.84 6.68 10.35
C GLY A 236 14.48 5.54 9.38
N ILE A 237 15.16 4.39 9.59
CA ILE A 237 15.44 3.32 8.61
C ILE A 237 14.27 2.35 8.32
N ALA A 238 13.15 2.38 9.05
CA ALA A 238 12.11 1.34 8.94
C ALA A 238 10.79 1.77 8.27
N TYR A 239 10.67 3.01 7.79
CA TYR A 239 9.38 3.54 7.33
C TYR A 239 9.16 3.43 5.81
N THR A 240 10.23 3.32 5.02
CA THR A 240 10.11 3.12 3.57
C THR A 240 9.44 1.78 3.26
N ASP A 241 9.81 0.71 3.98
CA ASP A 241 9.20 -0.62 3.81
C ASP A 241 7.70 -0.56 4.10
N ARG A 242 7.29 0.12 5.18
CA ARG A 242 5.87 0.31 5.51
C ARG A 242 5.12 1.11 4.44
N MET A 243 5.73 2.14 3.85
CA MET A 243 5.13 2.86 2.71
C MET A 243 5.00 1.96 1.49
N LEU A 244 5.97 1.10 1.21
CA LEU A 244 5.89 0.13 0.11
C LEU A 244 4.80 -0.93 0.37
N GLU A 245 4.64 -1.39 1.61
CA GLU A 245 3.54 -2.29 2.00
C GLU A 245 2.17 -1.62 1.82
N ILE A 246 2.04 -0.36 2.21
CA ILE A 246 0.82 0.43 1.98
C ILE A 246 0.55 0.53 0.48
N LEU A 247 1.54 0.94 -0.32
CA LEU A 247 1.41 1.01 -1.78
C LEU A 247 1.12 -0.34 -2.43
N ALA A 248 1.62 -1.45 -1.85
CA ALA A 248 1.28 -2.80 -2.28
C ALA A 248 -0.22 -3.09 -2.07
N ALA A 249 -0.80 -2.61 -0.98
CA ALA A 249 -2.21 -2.82 -0.62
C ALA A 249 -3.18 -1.80 -1.25
N VAL A 250 -2.68 -0.68 -1.79
CA VAL A 250 -3.50 0.36 -2.43
C VAL A 250 -4.26 -0.20 -3.62
N GLN A 251 -5.58 0.00 -3.63
CA GLN A 251 -6.49 -0.36 -4.72
C GLN A 251 -7.05 0.90 -5.37
N SER A 252 -7.53 0.78 -6.61
CA SER A 252 -8.19 1.89 -7.29
C SER A 252 -9.54 2.18 -6.66
N CYS A 253 -9.88 3.46 -6.54
CA CYS A 253 -11.18 3.92 -6.09
C CYS A 253 -12.13 4.05 -7.29
N THR A 254 -13.17 3.23 -7.34
CA THR A 254 -14.23 3.27 -8.37
C THR A 254 -15.50 3.99 -7.89
N ASP A 255 -15.62 4.19 -6.58
CA ASP A 255 -16.90 4.53 -5.94
C ASP A 255 -17.01 6.00 -5.53
N LYS A 256 -15.91 6.76 -5.58
CA LYS A 256 -15.84 8.15 -5.10
C LYS A 256 -15.28 9.09 -6.16
N PRO A 257 -15.67 10.38 -6.14
CA PRO A 257 -15.10 11.37 -7.05
C PRO A 257 -13.72 11.85 -6.59
N PHE A 258 -12.93 12.33 -7.56
CA PHE A 258 -11.58 12.88 -7.34
C PHE A 258 -11.56 14.02 -6.31
N SER A 259 -12.62 14.82 -6.23
CA SER A 259 -12.79 15.92 -5.27
C SER A 259 -12.68 15.50 -3.79
N THR A 260 -12.75 14.20 -3.49
CA THR A 260 -12.50 13.65 -2.14
C THR A 260 -11.05 13.84 -1.69
N LEU A 261 -10.10 13.95 -2.63
CA LEU A 261 -8.68 14.09 -2.34
C LEU A 261 -8.31 15.53 -1.96
N SER A 262 -8.99 16.53 -2.51
CA SER A 262 -8.66 17.95 -2.32
C SER A 262 -8.70 18.39 -0.85
N PRO A 263 -9.73 18.06 -0.04
CA PRO A 263 -9.77 18.44 1.37
C PRO A 263 -8.56 17.91 2.17
N LEU A 264 -8.15 16.66 1.91
CA LEU A 264 -7.02 16.03 2.58
C LEU A 264 -5.69 16.75 2.27
N VAL A 265 -5.51 17.18 1.02
CA VAL A 265 -4.33 17.95 0.62
C VAL A 265 -4.37 19.36 1.21
N PHE A 266 -5.51 20.05 1.14
CA PHE A 266 -5.63 21.44 1.62
C PHE A 266 -5.48 21.55 3.14
N GLU A 267 -5.96 20.57 3.92
CA GLU A 267 -5.77 20.54 5.37
C GLU A 267 -4.28 20.58 5.76
N ARG A 268 -3.42 19.95 4.96
CA ARG A 268 -1.98 19.85 5.21
C ARG A 268 -1.14 20.82 4.40
N ALA A 269 -1.70 21.49 3.40
CA ALA A 269 -0.98 22.35 2.46
C ALA A 269 -0.11 23.42 3.16
N THR A 270 -0.57 23.95 4.30
CA THR A 270 0.18 24.93 5.09
C THR A 270 1.47 24.36 5.68
N LEU A 271 1.46 23.07 6.06
CA LEU A 271 2.59 22.34 6.65
C LEU A 271 3.58 21.83 5.61
N LEU A 272 3.15 21.66 4.36
CA LEU A 272 3.96 21.11 3.27
C LEU A 272 4.94 22.15 2.72
N SER A 273 6.19 21.74 2.54
CA SER A 273 7.24 22.51 1.86
C SER A 273 7.22 22.29 0.34
N GLY A 274 6.74 21.13 -0.12
CA GLY A 274 6.56 20.78 -1.53
C GLY A 274 5.74 19.51 -1.70
N CYS A 275 5.27 19.23 -2.92
CA CYS A 275 4.54 18.01 -3.23
C CYS A 275 4.94 17.43 -4.59
N ILE A 276 4.81 16.11 -4.70
CA ILE A 276 4.84 15.37 -5.96
C ILE A 276 3.44 14.79 -6.14
N CYS A 277 2.80 15.12 -7.26
CA CYS A 277 1.50 14.58 -7.64
C CYS A 277 1.69 13.56 -8.76
N ILE A 278 1.20 12.35 -8.55
CA ILE A 278 1.16 11.28 -9.55
C ILE A 278 -0.31 11.12 -9.94
N LEU A 279 -0.65 11.61 -11.14
CA LEU A 279 -2.02 11.65 -11.66
C LEU A 279 -2.19 10.59 -12.76
N LEU A 280 -3.36 9.93 -12.78
CA LEU A 280 -3.67 8.90 -13.77
C LEU A 280 -4.08 9.51 -15.13
N SER A 281 -4.65 10.71 -15.10
CA SER A 281 -5.05 11.48 -16.27
C SER A 281 -4.81 12.98 -16.04
N TRP A 282 -4.89 13.76 -17.12
CA TRP A 282 -4.82 15.22 -17.07
C TRP A 282 -6.12 15.80 -17.65
N ASP A 283 -7.12 15.97 -16.79
CA ASP A 283 -8.46 16.49 -17.11
C ASP A 283 -8.78 17.74 -16.27
N GLU A 284 -9.92 18.38 -16.51
CA GLU A 284 -10.30 19.61 -15.80
C GLU A 284 -10.48 19.44 -14.29
N GLU A 285 -10.78 18.23 -13.80
CA GLU A 285 -10.86 17.98 -12.35
C GLU A 285 -9.47 17.85 -11.70
N ARG A 286 -8.48 17.37 -12.45
CA ARG A 286 -7.10 17.13 -12.00
C ARG A 286 -6.12 18.26 -12.32
N LYS A 287 -6.52 19.24 -13.12
CA LYS A 287 -5.78 20.48 -13.42
C LYS A 287 -5.81 21.46 -12.25
#